data_AF-A0A6N7E2I3-F1
#
_entry.id   AF-A0A6N7E2I3-F1
#
_cell.length_a   1.000
_cell.length_b   1.000
_cell.length_c   1.000
_cell.angle_alpha   90.00
_cell.angle_beta   90.00
_cell.angle_gamma   90.00
#
_symmetry.space_group_name_H-M   'P 1'
#
loop_
_entity.id
_entity.type
_entity.pdbx_description
1 polymer ?
#
loop_
_entity_poly.entity_id
_entity_poly.type
_entity_poly.pdbx_seq_one_letter_code
_entity_poly.pdbx_strand_id
1 'polypeptide(L)'
;MNKIPEMFYKYRAFNTFTLESLYNDEIYYSNPRDFNDPFDCNPIIERDSSKEELKNLLALLIKSRVANESKALLRKLRLNDESAERHANKVADLESRDALDDIKYNATNPDYKISKEQAELALLTESISREIKKHYSKGIFSLASDCEDPLMWSHYADKHKGICVGYSLERASPPKPQKAVYEGSRVIKTSTIHNALLNGSKKALNELEKAILLRKGMEI
;
A
#
# COMPACT_ATOMS: atom_id res chain seq x y z
N MET A 1 -8.03 5.65 -28.62
CA MET A 1 -7.75 6.13 -27.25
C MET A 1 -9.07 6.16 -26.50
N ASN A 2 -9.22 5.45 -25.37
CA ASN A 2 -10.45 5.53 -24.59
C ASN A 2 -10.57 6.92 -23.95
N LYS A 3 -11.67 7.63 -24.25
CA LYS A 3 -12.00 8.92 -23.63
C LYS A 3 -12.23 8.69 -22.13
N ILE A 4 -11.64 9.51 -21.28
CA ILE A 4 -11.91 9.50 -19.84
C ILE A 4 -13.37 9.95 -19.64
N PRO A 5 -14.18 9.27 -18.81
CA PRO A 5 -15.55 9.69 -18.53
C PRO A 5 -15.61 11.10 -17.95
N GLU A 6 -16.65 11.86 -18.31
CA GLU A 6 -16.89 13.21 -17.75
C GLU A 6 -17.40 13.12 -16.30
N MET A 7 -18.09 12.03 -15.97
CA MET A 7 -18.64 11.73 -14.64
C MET A 7 -18.16 10.37 -14.14
N PHE A 8 -17.92 10.31 -12.83
CA PHE A 8 -17.53 9.12 -12.09
C PHE A 8 -18.51 8.86 -10.96
N TYR A 9 -18.76 7.61 -10.61
CA TYR A 9 -19.85 7.25 -9.72
C TYR A 9 -19.38 6.53 -8.46
N LYS A 10 -20.02 6.86 -7.33
CA LYS A 10 -19.84 6.14 -6.07
C LYS A 10 -21.19 5.67 -5.54
N TYR A 11 -21.34 4.36 -5.49
CA TYR A 11 -22.45 3.66 -4.86
C TYR A 11 -22.27 3.68 -3.35
N ARG A 12 -23.32 4.08 -2.61
CA ARG A 12 -23.30 4.20 -1.15
C ARG A 12 -24.63 3.76 -0.56
N ALA A 13 -24.58 3.19 0.65
CA ALA A 13 -25.77 3.04 1.48
C ALA A 13 -26.29 4.43 1.92
N PHE A 14 -27.61 4.59 2.03
CA PHE A 14 -28.19 5.85 2.52
C PHE A 14 -28.19 5.86 4.05
N ASN A 15 -27.14 6.43 4.65
CA ASN A 15 -26.93 6.44 6.11
C ASN A 15 -26.24 7.74 6.57
N THR A 16 -26.11 7.91 7.89
CA THR A 16 -25.53 9.11 8.52
C THR A 16 -24.13 9.44 7.99
N PHE A 17 -23.25 8.44 7.83
CA PHE A 17 -21.90 8.67 7.29
C PHE A 17 -21.92 9.24 5.87
N THR A 18 -22.81 8.71 5.01
CA THR A 18 -22.95 9.21 3.64
C THR A 18 -23.53 10.62 3.63
N LEU A 19 -24.51 10.89 4.49
CA LEU A 19 -25.11 12.23 4.62
C LEU A 19 -24.11 13.25 5.16
N GLU A 20 -23.31 12.92 6.17
CA GLU A 20 -22.26 13.77 6.72
C GLU A 20 -21.19 14.08 5.68
N SER A 21 -20.72 13.06 4.94
CA SER A 21 -19.75 13.23 3.85
C SER A 21 -20.26 14.20 2.77
N LEU A 22 -21.54 14.10 2.39
CA LEU A 22 -22.15 15.02 1.43
C LEU A 22 -22.35 16.44 2.01
N TYR A 23 -22.80 16.53 3.26
CA TYR A 23 -23.06 17.80 3.93
C TYR A 23 -21.78 18.61 4.17
N ASN A 24 -20.69 17.95 4.54
CA ASN A 24 -19.39 18.57 4.81
C ASN A 24 -18.51 18.75 3.55
N ASP A 25 -18.97 18.29 2.38
CA ASP A 25 -18.15 18.24 1.15
C ASP A 25 -16.83 17.47 1.33
N GLU A 26 -16.91 16.31 2.00
CA GLU A 26 -15.76 15.48 2.35
C GLU A 26 -15.76 14.15 1.60
N ILE A 27 -14.57 13.67 1.25
CA ILE A 27 -14.36 12.34 0.66
C ILE A 27 -13.47 11.51 1.58
N TYR A 28 -13.95 10.32 1.93
CA TYR A 28 -13.14 9.34 2.64
C TYR A 28 -12.24 8.56 1.68
N TYR A 29 -10.94 8.58 1.97
CA TYR A 29 -9.94 7.77 1.30
C TYR A 29 -9.62 6.53 2.13
N SER A 30 -9.98 5.35 1.64
CA SER A 30 -9.72 4.08 2.32
C SER A 30 -8.22 3.80 2.40
N ASN A 31 -7.72 3.36 3.55
CA ASN A 31 -6.36 2.87 3.64
C ASN A 31 -6.24 1.57 2.83
N PRO A 32 -5.26 1.42 1.93
CA PRO A 32 -5.08 0.19 1.17
C PRO A 32 -4.90 -1.07 2.05
N ARG A 33 -4.49 -0.91 3.31
CA ARG A 33 -4.37 -2.00 4.28
C ARG A 33 -5.72 -2.53 4.79
N ASP A 34 -6.79 -1.75 4.67
CA ASP A 34 -8.12 -2.08 5.20
C ASP A 34 -9.02 -2.75 4.15
N PHE A 35 -8.50 -2.97 2.93
CA PHE A 35 -9.23 -3.68 1.88
C PHE A 35 -9.40 -5.14 2.29
N ASN A 36 -10.65 -5.60 2.30
CA ASN A 36 -11.03 -6.95 2.69
C ASN A 36 -10.89 -7.98 1.55
N ASP A 37 -10.67 -7.50 0.32
CA ASP A 37 -10.42 -8.34 -0.84
C ASP A 37 -8.92 -8.76 -0.86
N PRO A 38 -8.59 -10.06 -0.80
CA PRO A 38 -7.20 -10.53 -0.80
C PRO A 38 -6.45 -10.23 -2.11
N PHE A 39 -7.19 -9.82 -3.16
CA PHE A 39 -6.69 -9.44 -4.46
C PHE A 39 -6.46 -7.93 -4.62
N ASP A 40 -6.95 -7.11 -3.68
CA ASP A 40 -6.75 -5.66 -3.68
C ASP A 40 -5.50 -5.27 -2.87
N CYS A 41 -4.64 -4.43 -3.46
CA CYS A 41 -3.48 -3.80 -2.79
C CYS A 41 -2.47 -4.78 -2.14
N ASN A 42 -2.50 -6.05 -2.56
CA ASN A 42 -1.73 -7.15 -1.99
C ASN A 42 -0.77 -7.74 -3.03
N PRO A 43 0.48 -7.25 -3.12
CA PRO A 43 1.45 -7.77 -4.07
C PRO A 43 1.96 -9.16 -3.66
N ILE A 44 2.24 -10.00 -4.65
CA ILE A 44 2.93 -11.27 -4.44
C ILE A 44 4.43 -11.00 -4.55
N ILE A 45 5.17 -11.20 -3.48
CA ILE A 45 6.63 -11.03 -3.52
C ILE A 45 7.28 -12.32 -4.00
N GLU A 46 7.91 -12.27 -5.18
CA GLU A 46 8.72 -13.37 -5.68
C GLU A 46 10.18 -13.16 -5.28
N ARG A 47 10.72 -14.16 -4.60
CA ARG A 47 12.11 -14.17 -4.13
C ARG A 47 13.04 -14.59 -5.27
N ASP A 48 13.83 -13.64 -5.76
CA ASP A 48 14.89 -13.83 -6.75
C ASP A 48 16.26 -13.33 -6.28
N SER A 49 16.36 -12.88 -5.02
CA SER A 49 17.57 -12.33 -4.42
C SER A 49 18.18 -13.28 -3.38
N SER A 50 19.48 -13.14 -3.15
CA SER A 50 20.23 -13.85 -2.11
C SER A 50 19.77 -13.46 -0.70
N LYS A 51 20.09 -14.28 0.30
CA LYS A 51 19.76 -13.98 1.70
C LYS A 51 20.29 -12.61 2.14
N GLU A 52 21.52 -12.28 1.76
CA GLU A 52 22.14 -11.01 2.15
C GLU A 52 21.44 -9.81 1.51
N GLU A 53 21.06 -9.92 0.23
CA GLU A 53 20.27 -8.89 -0.45
C GLU A 53 18.89 -8.71 0.18
N LEU A 54 18.24 -9.80 0.63
CA LEU A 54 16.96 -9.72 1.33
C LEU A 54 17.09 -9.03 2.70
N LYS A 55 18.16 -9.31 3.45
CA LYS A 55 18.44 -8.63 4.72
C LYS A 55 18.64 -7.14 4.51
N ASN A 56 19.45 -6.77 3.52
CA ASN A 56 19.70 -5.39 3.16
C ASN A 56 18.43 -4.67 2.68
N LEU A 57 17.63 -5.33 1.83
CA LEU A 57 16.34 -4.81 1.37
C LEU A 57 15.39 -4.54 2.54
N LEU A 58 15.20 -5.52 3.44
CA LEU A 58 14.33 -5.36 4.60
C LEU A 58 14.81 -4.23 5.51
N ALA A 59 16.13 -4.17 5.78
CA ALA A 59 16.72 -3.11 6.58
C ALA A 59 16.47 -1.73 5.96
N LEU A 60 16.66 -1.58 4.64
CA LEU A 60 16.38 -0.32 3.94
C LEU A 60 14.91 0.09 4.02
N LEU A 61 13.99 -0.86 3.85
CA LEU A 61 12.55 -0.61 3.95
C LEU A 61 12.15 -0.14 5.36
N ILE A 62 12.60 -0.84 6.40
CA ILE A 62 12.30 -0.47 7.79
C ILE A 62 12.90 0.91 8.11
N LYS A 63 14.19 1.11 7.80
CA LYS A 63 14.86 2.37 8.11
C LYS A 63 14.18 3.57 7.44
N SER A 64 13.81 3.41 6.18
CA SER A 64 13.08 4.44 5.43
C SER A 64 11.75 4.80 6.10
N ARG A 65 10.93 3.80 6.46
CA ARG A 65 9.65 4.06 7.13
C ARG A 65 9.85 4.74 8.48
N VAL A 66 10.64 4.12 9.36
CA VAL A 66 10.80 4.56 10.76
C VAL A 66 11.39 5.96 10.83
N ALA A 67 12.38 6.27 9.98
CA ALA A 67 12.95 7.61 9.91
C ALA A 67 11.90 8.64 9.46
N ASN A 68 11.08 8.32 8.45
CA ASN A 68 10.02 9.21 7.97
C ASN A 68 8.92 9.44 9.01
N GLU A 69 8.46 8.38 9.69
CA GLU A 69 7.46 8.46 10.76
C GLU A 69 7.98 9.27 11.96
N SER A 70 9.22 9.00 12.38
CA SER A 70 9.88 9.73 13.47
C SER A 70 10.02 11.22 13.12
N LYS A 71 10.51 11.54 11.91
CA LYS A 71 10.62 12.93 11.43
C LYS A 71 9.25 13.62 11.35
N ALA A 72 8.21 12.93 10.90
CA ALA A 72 6.85 13.48 10.83
C ALA A 72 6.29 13.81 12.22
N LEU A 73 6.53 12.95 13.21
CA LEU A 73 6.14 13.20 14.61
C LEU A 73 6.94 14.35 15.23
N LEU A 74 8.26 14.36 15.07
CA LEU A 74 9.13 15.43 15.58
C LEU A 74 8.76 16.79 14.97
N ARG A 75 8.45 16.82 13.67
CA ARG A 75 7.95 18.04 13.01
C ARG A 75 6.63 18.54 13.60
N LYS A 76 5.69 17.65 13.94
CA LYS A 76 4.45 18.03 14.65
C LYS A 76 4.73 18.65 16.02
N LEU A 77 5.78 18.18 16.70
CA LEU A 77 6.28 18.73 17.95
C LEU A 77 7.18 19.97 17.78
N ARG A 78 7.35 20.46 16.54
CA ARG A 78 8.23 21.59 16.19
C ARG A 78 9.71 21.36 16.51
N LEU A 79 10.13 20.09 16.51
CA LEU A 79 11.54 19.67 16.63
C LEU A 79 12.03 19.24 15.25
N ASN A 80 12.91 20.04 14.63
CA ASN A 80 13.37 19.83 13.26
C ASN A 80 14.86 20.19 13.06
N ASP A 81 15.64 20.06 14.13
CA ASP A 81 17.09 20.26 14.09
C ASP A 81 17.85 18.97 13.72
N GLU A 82 19.17 19.06 13.64
CA GLU A 82 20.01 17.89 13.38
C GLU A 82 19.89 16.80 14.45
N SER A 83 19.54 17.16 15.70
CA SER A 83 19.37 16.20 16.78
C SER A 83 18.15 15.32 16.52
N ALA A 84 17.05 15.92 16.08
CA ALA A 84 15.85 15.23 15.64
C ALA A 84 16.13 14.25 14.49
N GLU A 85 16.94 14.66 13.52
CA GLU A 85 17.34 13.78 12.41
C GLU A 85 18.23 12.62 12.87
N ARG A 86 19.23 12.89 13.71
CA ARG A 86 20.09 11.84 14.31
C ARG A 86 19.26 10.85 15.12
N HIS A 87 18.28 11.33 15.89
CA HIS A 87 17.38 10.49 16.67
C HIS A 87 16.53 9.60 15.77
N ALA A 88 15.89 10.16 14.74
CA ALA A 88 15.09 9.39 13.79
C ALA A 88 15.90 8.27 13.11
N ASN A 89 17.13 8.57 12.70
CA ASN A 89 18.02 7.57 12.10
C ASN A 89 18.46 6.50 13.10
N LYS A 90 18.72 6.88 14.37
CA LYS A 90 19.08 5.92 15.43
C LYS A 90 17.94 4.95 15.73
N VAL A 91 16.70 5.45 15.84
CA VAL A 91 15.50 4.61 16.05
C VAL A 91 15.31 3.67 14.87
N ALA A 92 15.44 4.18 13.64
CA ALA A 92 15.40 3.38 12.42
C ALA A 92 16.45 2.26 12.39
N ASP A 93 17.69 2.55 12.79
CA ASP A 93 18.76 1.56 12.87
C ASP A 93 18.50 0.46 13.90
N LEU A 94 17.96 0.83 15.07
CA LEU A 94 17.60 -0.12 16.13
C LEU A 94 16.48 -1.05 15.66
N GLU A 95 15.37 -0.49 15.18
CA GLU A 95 14.20 -1.27 14.77
C GLU A 95 14.52 -2.20 13.59
N SER A 96 15.40 -1.77 12.67
CA SER A 96 15.89 -2.63 11.59
C SER A 96 16.75 -3.79 12.09
N ARG A 97 17.55 -3.61 13.15
CA ARG A 97 18.37 -4.69 13.72
C ARG A 97 17.50 -5.68 14.48
N ASP A 98 16.62 -5.16 15.33
CA ASP A 98 15.70 -5.97 16.13
C ASP A 98 14.85 -6.88 15.23
N ALA A 99 14.30 -6.34 14.14
CA ALA A 99 13.53 -7.12 13.18
C ALA A 99 14.35 -8.26 12.51
N LEU A 100 15.63 -8.02 12.22
CA LEU A 100 16.50 -9.05 11.63
C LEU A 100 16.90 -10.12 12.65
N ASP A 101 17.15 -9.73 13.90
CA ASP A 101 17.46 -10.64 14.99
C ASP A 101 16.25 -11.51 15.35
N ASP A 102 15.04 -10.93 15.37
CA ASP A 102 13.78 -11.65 15.54
C ASP A 102 13.58 -12.70 14.45
N ILE A 103 13.83 -12.34 13.19
CA ILE A 103 13.75 -13.30 12.07
C ILE A 103 14.76 -14.42 12.25
N LYS A 104 16.01 -14.09 12.62
CA LYS A 104 17.07 -15.08 12.84
C LYS A 104 16.74 -16.03 14.00
N TYR A 105 16.13 -15.53 15.06
CA TYR A 105 15.64 -16.32 16.18
C TYR A 105 14.47 -17.21 15.76
N ASN A 106 13.43 -16.64 15.14
CA ASN A 106 12.24 -17.38 14.70
C ASN A 106 12.55 -18.45 13.66
N ALA A 107 13.57 -18.26 12.82
CA ALA A 107 14.06 -19.28 11.89
C ALA A 107 14.58 -20.56 12.58
N THR A 108 14.83 -20.53 13.89
CA THR A 108 15.21 -21.69 14.70
C THR A 108 14.02 -22.44 15.31
N ASN A 109 12.79 -22.04 15.00
CA ASN A 109 11.59 -22.70 15.52
C ASN A 109 11.62 -24.22 15.19
N PRO A 110 11.57 -25.09 16.21
CA PRO A 110 11.64 -26.55 16.02
C PRO A 110 10.43 -27.14 15.29
N ASP A 111 9.31 -26.42 15.20
CA ASP A 111 8.11 -26.87 14.49
C ASP A 111 8.29 -26.82 12.96
N TYR A 112 9.31 -26.11 12.47
CA TYR A 112 9.60 -26.04 11.04
C TYR A 112 10.18 -27.35 10.51
N LYS A 113 9.52 -27.89 9.49
CA LYS A 113 9.95 -29.10 8.75
C LYS A 113 10.96 -28.82 7.63
N ILE A 114 11.53 -27.61 7.62
CA ILE A 114 12.46 -27.11 6.60
C ILE A 114 13.78 -26.71 7.27
N SER A 115 14.85 -26.56 6.50
CA SER A 115 16.12 -26.13 7.07
C SER A 115 16.02 -24.70 7.63
N LYS A 116 16.87 -24.37 8.61
CA LYS A 116 16.99 -23.02 9.18
C LYS A 116 17.16 -21.95 8.10
N GLU A 117 17.97 -22.25 7.07
CA GLU A 117 18.20 -21.35 5.94
C GLU A 117 16.89 -21.09 5.17
N GLN A 118 16.13 -22.14 4.87
CA GLN A 118 14.84 -22.02 4.18
C GLN A 118 13.81 -21.26 5.02
N ALA A 119 13.78 -21.49 6.33
CA ALA A 119 12.91 -20.75 7.26
C ALA A 119 13.27 -19.27 7.31
N GLU A 120 14.56 -18.94 7.45
CA GLU A 120 15.06 -17.55 7.46
C GLU A 120 14.68 -16.83 6.15
N LEU A 121 14.85 -17.48 5.01
CA LEU A 121 14.46 -16.94 3.69
C LEU A 121 12.95 -16.68 3.59
N ALA A 122 12.12 -17.62 4.07
CA ALA A 122 10.66 -17.46 4.07
C ALA A 122 10.20 -16.29 4.95
N LEU A 123 10.75 -16.19 6.18
CA LEU A 123 10.45 -15.13 7.12
C LEU A 123 10.92 -13.75 6.62
N LEU A 124 12.07 -13.68 5.95
CA LEU A 124 12.56 -12.46 5.29
C LEU A 124 11.58 -12.01 4.19
N THR A 125 11.19 -12.92 3.29
CA THR A 125 10.25 -12.61 2.20
C THR A 125 8.89 -12.15 2.74
N GLU A 126 8.36 -12.82 3.76
CA GLU A 126 7.11 -12.42 4.39
C GLU A 126 7.22 -11.03 5.04
N SER A 127 8.32 -10.78 5.75
CA SER A 127 8.56 -9.48 6.41
C SER A 127 8.72 -8.35 5.41
N ILE A 128 9.39 -8.57 4.28
CA ILE A 128 9.47 -7.61 3.17
C ILE A 128 8.06 -7.30 2.62
N SER A 129 7.25 -8.33 2.37
CA SER A 129 5.87 -8.14 1.89
C SER A 129 5.04 -7.30 2.87
N ARG A 130 5.10 -7.61 4.17
CA ARG A 130 4.42 -6.83 5.21
C ARG A 130 4.94 -5.39 5.26
N GLU A 131 6.25 -5.20 5.17
CA GLU A 131 6.85 -3.87 5.29
C GLU A 131 6.50 -2.99 4.10
N ILE A 132 6.47 -3.52 2.87
CA ILE A 132 6.02 -2.78 1.68
C ILE A 132 4.61 -2.21 1.87
N LYS A 133 3.68 -3.00 2.45
CA LYS A 133 2.33 -2.52 2.77
C LYS A 133 2.34 -1.37 3.77
N LYS A 134 3.37 -1.26 4.61
CA LYS A 134 3.52 -0.16 5.55
C LYS A 134 3.94 1.15 4.88
N HIS A 135 4.53 1.10 3.68
CA HIS A 135 4.91 2.29 2.93
C HIS A 135 3.74 2.95 2.18
N TYR A 136 2.54 2.35 2.21
CA TYR A 136 1.35 2.98 1.63
C TYR A 136 1.00 4.25 2.40
N SER A 137 1.28 5.40 1.78
CA SER A 137 1.07 6.74 2.35
C SER A 137 -0.17 7.45 1.79
N LYS A 138 -0.85 6.84 0.83
CA LYS A 138 -2.02 7.40 0.12
C LYS A 138 -3.23 6.52 0.40
N GLY A 139 -4.36 7.15 0.65
CA GLY A 139 -5.64 6.45 0.65
C GLY A 139 -6.23 6.35 -0.76
N ILE A 140 -7.15 5.39 -0.95
CA ILE A 140 -7.80 5.09 -2.22
C ILE A 140 -9.26 5.54 -2.16
N PHE A 141 -9.69 6.26 -3.19
CA PHE A 141 -11.09 6.57 -3.42
C PHE A 141 -11.53 5.95 -4.76
N SER A 142 -12.10 4.74 -4.70
CA SER A 142 -12.51 3.99 -5.89
C SER A 142 -13.82 4.52 -6.46
N LEU A 143 -13.90 4.69 -7.78
CA LEU A 143 -15.08 5.15 -8.50
C LEU A 143 -15.43 4.19 -9.64
N ALA A 144 -16.70 4.12 -9.99
CA ALA A 144 -17.21 3.43 -11.17
C ALA A 144 -17.36 4.39 -12.35
N SER A 145 -17.31 3.85 -13.57
CA SER A 145 -17.59 4.60 -14.80
C SER A 145 -19.07 4.59 -15.20
N ASP A 146 -19.86 3.72 -14.59
CA ASP A 146 -21.27 3.50 -14.89
C ASP A 146 -22.09 3.66 -13.61
N CYS A 147 -23.25 4.33 -13.70
CA CYS A 147 -24.21 4.52 -12.61
C CYS A 147 -25.36 3.50 -12.62
N GLU A 148 -25.49 2.72 -13.68
CA GLU A 148 -26.59 1.75 -13.88
C GLU A 148 -26.15 0.30 -13.60
N ASP A 149 -24.90 0.06 -13.22
CA ASP A 149 -24.36 -1.28 -12.98
C ASP A 149 -25.11 -2.01 -11.84
N PRO A 150 -25.91 -3.06 -12.15
CA PRO A 150 -26.72 -3.73 -11.15
C PRO A 150 -25.90 -4.45 -10.09
N LEU A 151 -24.71 -4.95 -10.44
CA LEU A 151 -23.82 -5.63 -9.50
C LEU A 151 -23.28 -4.62 -8.49
N MET A 152 -22.88 -3.44 -8.95
CA MET A 152 -22.44 -2.35 -8.06
C MET A 152 -23.56 -1.87 -7.14
N TRP A 153 -24.79 -1.74 -7.65
CA TRP A 153 -25.95 -1.42 -6.82
C TRP A 153 -26.22 -2.48 -5.74
N SER A 154 -26.09 -3.77 -6.08
CA SER A 154 -26.29 -4.88 -5.15
C SER A 154 -25.25 -4.87 -4.01
N HIS A 155 -23.96 -4.72 -4.35
CA HIS A 155 -22.87 -4.83 -3.37
C HIS A 155 -22.59 -3.54 -2.58
N TYR A 156 -22.73 -2.37 -3.20
CA TYR A 156 -22.23 -1.11 -2.63
C TYR A 156 -23.32 -0.06 -2.34
N ALA A 157 -24.54 -0.24 -2.85
CA ALA A 157 -25.68 0.65 -2.59
C ALA A 157 -26.78 -0.05 -1.79
N ASP A 158 -26.40 -0.70 -0.68
CA ASP A 158 -27.33 -1.35 0.27
C ASP A 158 -28.39 -2.23 -0.42
N LYS A 159 -27.94 -3.15 -1.28
CA LYS A 159 -28.82 -4.05 -2.05
C LYS A 159 -29.91 -3.29 -2.82
N HIS A 160 -29.50 -2.31 -3.62
CA HIS A 160 -30.36 -1.43 -4.42
C HIS A 160 -31.22 -0.40 -3.64
N LYS A 161 -30.99 -0.20 -2.33
CA LYS A 161 -31.75 0.77 -1.51
C LYS A 161 -30.98 2.06 -1.20
N GLY A 162 -29.72 2.11 -1.60
CA GLY A 162 -28.83 3.24 -1.39
C GLY A 162 -28.97 4.31 -2.47
N ILE A 163 -27.87 5.03 -2.68
CA ILE A 163 -27.76 6.10 -3.66
C ILE A 163 -26.51 5.92 -4.51
N CYS A 164 -26.50 6.60 -5.67
CA CYS A 164 -25.35 6.71 -6.55
C CYS A 164 -24.97 8.18 -6.69
N VAL A 165 -23.77 8.54 -6.24
CA VAL A 165 -23.28 9.93 -6.25
C VAL A 165 -22.35 10.12 -7.44
N GLY A 166 -22.63 11.12 -8.29
CA GLY A 166 -21.80 11.49 -9.43
C GLY A 166 -20.76 12.55 -9.06
N TYR A 167 -19.52 12.36 -9.52
CA TYR A 167 -18.38 13.26 -9.34
C TYR A 167 -17.85 13.69 -10.70
N SER A 168 -17.77 14.99 -10.94
CA SER A 168 -17.03 15.55 -12.07
C SER A 168 -15.57 15.77 -11.69
N LEU A 169 -14.69 15.83 -12.69
CA LEU A 169 -13.27 16.18 -12.48
C LEU A 169 -13.03 17.70 -12.53
N GLU A 170 -14.07 18.49 -12.69
CA GLU A 170 -14.01 19.94 -12.92
C GLU A 170 -13.74 20.68 -11.61
N ARG A 171 -12.45 20.90 -11.32
CA ARG A 171 -12.00 21.72 -10.19
C ARG A 171 -10.65 22.36 -10.48
N ALA A 172 -10.25 23.35 -9.67
CA ALA A 172 -9.00 24.11 -9.84
C ALA A 172 -7.74 23.23 -9.98
N SER A 173 -7.72 22.06 -9.34
CA SER A 173 -6.69 21.03 -9.54
C SER A 173 -7.36 19.69 -9.87
N PRO A 174 -7.60 19.39 -11.17
CA PRO A 174 -8.31 18.18 -11.57
C PRO A 174 -7.58 16.92 -11.10
N PRO A 175 -8.27 15.98 -10.43
CA PRO A 175 -7.65 14.72 -10.07
C PRO A 175 -7.37 13.91 -11.33
N LYS A 176 -6.32 13.09 -11.29
CA LYS A 176 -5.94 12.19 -12.39
C LYS A 176 -6.37 10.76 -12.05
N PRO A 177 -7.62 10.37 -12.33
CA PRO A 177 -8.07 9.01 -12.03
C PRO A 177 -7.18 8.00 -12.74
N GLN A 178 -6.90 6.90 -12.04
CA GLN A 178 -6.17 5.78 -12.58
C GLN A 178 -7.16 4.63 -12.76
N LYS A 179 -7.16 3.99 -13.93
CA LYS A 179 -7.99 2.81 -14.15
C LYS A 179 -7.40 1.63 -13.37
N ALA A 180 -8.23 0.96 -12.60
CA ALA A 180 -7.86 -0.33 -12.00
C ALA A 180 -7.59 -1.35 -13.12
N VAL A 181 -6.49 -2.07 -13.00
CA VAL A 181 -6.04 -3.09 -13.95
C VAL A 181 -6.36 -4.45 -13.35
N TYR A 182 -7.30 -5.16 -13.97
CA TYR A 182 -7.76 -6.49 -13.54
C TYR A 182 -6.99 -7.64 -14.22
N GLU A 183 -6.10 -7.31 -15.16
CA GLU A 183 -5.32 -8.27 -15.94
C GLU A 183 -3.82 -8.16 -15.62
N GLY A 184 -3.15 -9.29 -15.49
CA GLY A 184 -1.69 -9.36 -15.35
C GLY A 184 -1.20 -9.87 -13.99
N SER A 185 0.12 -10.05 -13.89
CA SER A 185 0.76 -10.62 -12.71
C SER A 185 0.85 -9.61 -11.56
N ARG A 186 0.51 -10.04 -10.35
CA ARG A 186 0.77 -9.30 -9.10
C ARG A 186 2.19 -9.52 -8.56
N VAL A 187 3.00 -10.28 -9.29
CA VAL A 187 4.34 -10.65 -8.85
C VAL A 187 5.27 -9.45 -8.94
N ILE A 188 5.93 -9.17 -7.83
CA ILE A 188 7.00 -8.18 -7.71
C ILE A 188 8.24 -8.91 -7.22
N LYS A 189 9.32 -8.84 -8.01
CA LYS A 189 10.59 -9.46 -7.68
C LYS A 189 11.36 -8.66 -6.64
N THR A 190 12.03 -9.34 -5.73
CA THR A 190 12.87 -8.73 -4.70
C THR A 190 13.99 -7.86 -5.27
N SER A 191 14.61 -8.27 -6.38
CA SER A 191 15.63 -7.50 -7.10
C SER A 191 15.09 -6.17 -7.64
N THR A 192 13.84 -6.14 -8.09
CA THR A 192 13.18 -4.94 -8.62
C THR A 192 12.96 -3.91 -7.51
N ILE A 193 12.54 -4.36 -6.34
CA ILE A 193 12.34 -3.49 -5.17
C ILE A 193 13.68 -2.95 -4.68
N HIS A 194 14.69 -3.81 -4.59
CA HIS A 194 16.04 -3.43 -4.17
C HIS A 194 16.63 -2.36 -5.10
N ASN A 195 16.55 -2.56 -6.41
CA ASN A 195 16.99 -1.59 -7.41
C ASN A 195 16.20 -0.28 -7.36
N ALA A 196 14.89 -0.34 -7.08
CA ALA A 196 14.07 0.87 -6.96
C ALA A 196 14.47 1.74 -5.77
N LEU A 197 14.82 1.11 -4.64
CA LEU A 197 15.23 1.79 -3.42
C LEU A 197 16.65 2.35 -3.51
N LEU A 198 17.61 1.59 -4.05
CA LEU A 198 19.00 2.03 -4.19
C LEU A 198 19.17 3.20 -5.16
N ASN A 199 18.45 3.18 -6.28
CA ASN A 199 18.63 4.18 -7.33
C ASN A 199 17.87 5.50 -7.04
N GLY A 200 17.12 5.61 -5.94
CA GLY A 200 16.38 6.81 -5.56
C GLY A 200 15.41 7.33 -6.64
N SER A 201 15.15 6.53 -7.67
CA SER A 201 14.41 6.97 -8.84
C SER A 201 12.96 7.05 -8.45
N LYS A 202 12.45 8.28 -8.25
CA LYS A 202 11.02 8.56 -8.06
C LYS A 202 10.14 7.82 -9.07
N LYS A 203 10.67 7.49 -10.26
CA LYS A 203 9.99 6.67 -11.26
C LYS A 203 9.82 5.22 -10.82
N ALA A 204 10.86 4.55 -10.32
CA ALA A 204 10.79 3.15 -9.91
C ALA A 204 9.90 2.95 -8.67
N LEU A 205 9.96 3.87 -7.71
CA LEU A 205 9.04 3.90 -6.55
C LEU A 205 7.59 4.16 -6.97
N ASN A 206 7.35 5.08 -7.91
CA ASN A 206 6.00 5.31 -8.45
C ASN A 206 5.48 4.09 -9.22
N GLU A 207 6.31 3.40 -9.99
CA GLU A 207 5.89 2.20 -10.71
C GLU A 207 5.61 1.04 -9.74
N LEU A 208 6.37 0.93 -8.64
CA LEU A 208 6.08 -0.01 -7.57
C LEU A 208 4.75 0.33 -6.87
N GLU A 209 4.55 1.58 -6.45
CA GLU A 209 3.29 2.05 -5.86
C GLU A 209 2.10 1.82 -6.80
N LYS A 210 2.23 2.14 -8.08
CA LYS A 210 1.17 1.90 -9.08
C LYS A 210 0.91 0.42 -9.29
N ALA A 211 1.95 -0.40 -9.42
CA ALA A 211 1.79 -1.85 -9.61
C ALA A 211 1.05 -2.49 -8.43
N ILE A 212 1.23 -1.94 -7.24
CA ILE A 212 0.58 -2.39 -6.02
C ILE A 212 -0.85 -1.86 -5.90
N LEU A 213 -1.06 -0.55 -6.08
CA LEU A 213 -2.34 0.11 -5.80
C LEU A 213 -3.35 -0.04 -6.93
N LEU A 214 -2.90 -0.25 -8.17
CA LEU A 214 -3.77 -0.27 -9.35
C LEU A 214 -4.07 -1.69 -9.85
N ARG A 215 -3.34 -2.71 -9.39
CA ARG A 215 -3.58 -4.08 -9.83
C ARG A 215 -4.54 -4.78 -8.89
N LYS A 216 -5.64 -5.27 -9.45
CA LYS A 216 -6.45 -6.30 -8.82
C LYS A 216 -5.96 -7.65 -9.31
N GLY A 217 -5.75 -8.58 -8.39
CA GLY A 217 -5.42 -9.95 -8.74
C GLY A 217 -6.58 -10.69 -9.39
N MET A 218 -6.28 -11.59 -10.33
CA MET A 218 -7.24 -12.61 -10.74
C MET A 218 -7.38 -13.66 -9.62
N GLU A 219 -8.62 -14.12 -9.40
CA GLU A 219 -8.87 -15.41 -8.75
C GLU A 219 -8.18 -16.49 -9.59
N ILE A 220 -7.33 -17.31 -8.96
CA ILE A 220 -6.66 -18.45 -9.59
C ILE A 220 -7.57 -19.66 -9.46
#